data_AF-A0A960D464-F1
#
_entry.id   AF-A0A960D464-F1
#
_cell.length_a   1.000
_cell.length_b   1.000
_cell.length_c   1.000
_cell.angle_alpha   90.00
_cell.angle_beta   90.00
_cell.angle_gamma   90.00
#
_symmetry.space_group_name_H-M   'P 1'
#
loop_
_entity.id
_entity.type
_entity.pdbx_description
1 polymer ?
#
loop_
_entity_poly.entity_id
_entity_poly.type
_entity_poly.pdbx_seq_one_letter_code
_entity_poly.pdbx_strand_id
1 'polypeptide(L)'
;FLADDTVICGGKRIPVSVLNAAATAGGMRLTEAGKVYGSPRSVSANTQGMRVAVNRVTGEIRILYSVQALDPGVVINPAQVRGQVEGGVAQGIGFVLTENFHLDDTGTMLNPNLRNYRIPTYADIPRTEVLIVESTDSAGPMASKGIAESCINPVAPALANAVYDATGIRFRDLPLTPERIFERLRDVP
;
A
#
# COMPACT_ATOMS: atom_id res chain seq x y z
N PHE A 1 29.66 19.66 2.66
CA PHE A 1 28.19 19.56 2.78
C PHE A 1 27.56 20.17 1.55
N LEU A 2 26.58 19.49 0.97
CA LEU A 2 25.76 20.02 -0.12
C LEU A 2 24.64 20.87 0.47
N ALA A 3 24.52 22.12 0.02
CA ALA A 3 23.46 23.04 0.40
C ALA A 3 23.14 23.92 -0.81
N ASP A 4 21.90 23.91 -1.28
CA ASP A 4 21.40 24.75 -2.38
C ASP A 4 22.31 24.71 -3.63
N ASP A 5 22.54 23.51 -4.19
CA ASP A 5 23.43 23.27 -5.34
C ASP A 5 24.90 23.73 -5.17
N THR A 6 25.33 23.94 -3.92
CA THR A 6 26.72 24.30 -3.60
C THR A 6 27.34 23.33 -2.58
N VAL A 7 28.63 23.04 -2.77
CA VAL A 7 29.47 22.34 -1.80
C VAL A 7 30.22 23.37 -0.97
N ILE A 8 30.11 23.25 0.36
CA ILE A 8 30.89 24.06 1.30
C ILE A 8 32.18 23.31 1.66
N CYS A 9 33.34 23.90 1.33
CA CYS A 9 34.67 23.40 1.67
C CYS A 9 35.56 24.56 2.16
N GLY A 10 36.10 24.45 3.37
CA GLY A 10 36.98 25.48 3.95
C GLY A 10 36.37 26.89 4.00
N GLY A 11 35.06 27.00 4.23
CA GLY A 11 34.33 28.29 4.25
C GLY A 11 33.97 28.86 2.88
N LYS A 12 34.37 28.21 1.77
CA LYS A 12 33.99 28.61 0.41
C LYS A 12 32.78 27.82 -0.06
N ARG A 13 31.83 28.49 -0.72
CA ARG A 13 30.72 27.86 -1.43
C ARG A 13 31.14 27.65 -2.89
N ILE A 14 31.11 26.41 -3.35
CA ILE A 14 31.50 26.03 -4.72
C ILE A 14 30.27 25.41 -5.39
N PRO A 15 29.77 25.92 -6.52
CA PRO A 15 28.66 25.29 -7.24
C PRO A 15 28.99 23.86 -7.63
N VAL A 16 28.03 22.94 -7.48
CA VAL A 16 28.20 21.52 -7.85
C VAL A 16 28.58 21.38 -9.32
N SER A 17 28.04 22.23 -10.20
CA SER A 17 28.39 22.27 -11.62
C SER A 17 29.88 22.52 -11.87
N VAL A 18 30.46 23.48 -11.13
CA VAL A 18 31.89 23.82 -11.19
C VAL A 18 32.74 22.68 -10.64
N LEU A 19 32.33 22.10 -9.51
CA LEU A 19 33.02 20.96 -8.91
C LEU A 19 33.02 19.73 -9.84
N ASN A 20 31.87 19.44 -10.47
CA ASN A 20 31.72 18.32 -11.39
C ASN A 20 32.56 18.49 -12.67
N ALA A 21 32.59 19.70 -13.23
CA ALA A 21 33.43 20.02 -14.37
C ALA A 21 34.92 19.85 -14.05
N ALA A 22 35.37 20.35 -12.90
CA ALA A 22 36.76 20.20 -12.46
C ALA A 22 37.13 18.72 -12.18
N ALA A 23 36.23 17.96 -11.55
CA ALA A 23 36.46 16.55 -11.29
C ALA A 23 36.56 15.74 -12.58
N THR A 24 35.69 16.01 -13.55
CA THR A 24 35.71 15.35 -14.86
C THR A 24 37.00 15.68 -15.62
N ALA A 25 37.43 16.95 -15.64
CA ALA A 25 38.69 17.36 -16.25
C ALA A 25 39.92 16.71 -15.60
N GLY A 26 39.86 16.45 -14.28
CA GLY A 26 40.90 15.77 -13.52
C GLY A 26 40.83 14.24 -13.52
N GLY A 27 39.90 13.63 -14.27
CA GLY A 27 39.69 12.18 -14.28
C GLY A 27 39.20 11.61 -12.93
N MET A 28 38.65 12.45 -12.05
CA MET A 28 38.13 12.06 -10.75
C MET A 28 36.63 11.75 -10.83
N ARG A 29 36.22 10.59 -10.30
CA ARG A 29 34.82 10.24 -10.12
C ARG A 29 34.32 10.75 -8.78
N LEU A 30 33.36 11.66 -8.80
CA LEU A 30 32.65 12.08 -7.59
C LEU A 30 31.63 11.01 -7.18
N THR A 31 31.53 10.75 -5.89
CA THR A 31 30.47 9.95 -5.28
C THR A 31 29.73 10.78 -4.24
N GLU A 32 28.43 10.60 -4.16
CA GLU A 32 27.58 11.22 -3.16
C GLU A 32 27.10 10.15 -2.18
N ALA A 33 27.08 10.48 -0.89
CA ALA A 33 26.38 9.71 0.12
C ALA A 33 25.51 10.66 0.95
N GLY A 34 24.19 10.43 0.93
CA GLY A 34 23.22 11.15 1.74
C GLY A 34 22.79 10.36 2.96
N LYS A 35 22.49 11.05 4.07
CA LYS A 35 21.72 10.49 5.19
C LYS A 35 20.38 11.20 5.25
N VAL A 36 19.30 10.44 5.10
CA VAL A 36 17.94 10.94 5.35
C VAL A 36 17.59 10.63 6.79
N TYR A 37 17.57 11.66 7.63
CA TYR A 37 17.24 11.54 9.05
C TYR A 37 15.73 11.34 9.30
N GLY A 38 14.92 11.32 8.23
CA GLY A 38 13.47 11.19 8.33
C GLY A 38 12.84 12.36 9.08
N SER A 39 13.33 13.59 8.88
CA SER A 39 12.70 14.82 9.33
C SER A 39 12.99 15.96 8.35
N PRO A 40 11.98 16.75 7.96
CA PRO A 40 10.56 16.58 8.27
C PRO A 40 9.96 15.27 7.68
N ARG A 41 8.89 14.74 8.27
CA ARG A 41 8.20 13.54 7.78
C ARG A 41 6.92 13.92 7.06
N SER A 42 6.71 13.31 5.89
CA SER A 42 5.40 13.25 5.26
C SER A 42 4.54 12.21 5.98
N VAL A 43 3.28 12.55 6.26
CA VAL A 43 2.30 11.60 6.82
C VAL A 43 1.06 11.63 5.94
N SER A 44 0.75 10.48 5.35
CA SER A 44 -0.46 10.22 4.58
C SER A 44 -1.45 9.46 5.45
N ALA A 45 -2.72 9.83 5.38
CA ALA A 45 -3.81 9.18 6.12
C ALA A 45 -4.86 8.65 5.16
N ASN A 46 -5.20 7.37 5.30
CA ASN A 46 -6.17 6.70 4.45
C ASN A 46 -7.23 5.98 5.29
N THR A 47 -8.45 5.95 4.79
CA THR A 47 -9.58 5.24 5.40
C THR A 47 -10.29 4.40 4.35
N GLN A 48 -10.51 3.13 4.64
CA GLN A 48 -11.27 2.22 3.79
C GLN A 48 -12.60 1.88 4.45
N GLY A 49 -13.69 1.95 3.68
CA GLY A 49 -14.99 1.41 4.03
C GLY A 49 -15.35 0.25 3.10
N MET A 50 -15.94 -0.80 3.67
CA MET A 50 -16.48 -1.92 2.90
C MET A 50 -17.82 -2.37 3.47
N ARG A 51 -18.75 -2.72 2.59
CA ARG A 51 -19.97 -3.43 2.94
C ARG A 51 -19.95 -4.79 2.28
N VAL A 52 -20.20 -5.85 3.04
CA VAL A 52 -20.12 -7.24 2.56
C VAL A 52 -21.40 -8.00 2.83
N ALA A 53 -21.60 -9.08 2.07
CA ALA A 53 -22.52 -10.15 2.40
C ALA A 53 -21.71 -11.44 2.62
N VAL A 54 -22.09 -12.23 3.62
CA VAL A 54 -21.48 -13.52 3.91
C VAL A 54 -22.53 -14.61 3.72
N ASN A 55 -22.23 -15.58 2.86
CA ASN A 55 -23.11 -16.74 2.66
C ASN A 55 -22.94 -17.71 3.84
N ARG A 56 -24.02 -17.93 4.60
CA ARG A 56 -24.00 -18.78 5.80
C ARG A 56 -23.74 -20.25 5.52
N VAL A 57 -24.04 -20.72 4.30
CA VAL A 57 -23.92 -22.14 3.92
C VAL A 57 -22.56 -22.44 3.32
N THR A 58 -21.93 -21.49 2.63
CA THR A 58 -20.65 -21.71 1.93
C THR A 58 -19.47 -20.98 2.57
N GLY A 59 -19.71 -19.98 3.43
CA GLY A 59 -18.69 -19.08 3.95
C GLY A 59 -18.19 -18.04 2.92
N GLU A 60 -18.75 -18.03 1.71
CA GLU A 60 -18.35 -17.10 0.66
C GLU A 60 -18.64 -15.64 1.05
N ILE A 61 -17.66 -14.76 0.83
CA ILE A 61 -17.77 -13.33 1.07
C ILE A 61 -17.97 -12.62 -0.27
N ARG A 62 -19.00 -11.79 -0.36
CA ARG A 62 -19.22 -10.88 -1.49
C ARG A 62 -19.09 -9.43 -1.05
N ILE A 63 -18.20 -8.67 -1.69
CA ILE A 63 -18.06 -7.24 -1.44
C ILE A 63 -19.15 -6.49 -2.24
N LEU A 64 -20.06 -5.82 -1.53
CA LEU A 64 -21.20 -5.12 -2.11
C LEU A 64 -20.89 -3.65 -2.41
N TYR A 65 -19.99 -3.05 -1.64
CA TYR A 65 -19.56 -1.67 -1.79
C TYR A 65 -18.16 -1.49 -1.20
N SER A 66 -17.34 -0.69 -1.88
CA SER A 66 -15.97 -0.37 -1.50
C SER A 66 -15.75 1.13 -1.71
N VAL A 67 -15.20 1.81 -0.71
CA VAL A 67 -14.83 3.23 -0.78
C VAL A 67 -13.51 3.45 -0.05
N GLN A 68 -12.63 4.24 -0.63
CA GLN A 68 -11.39 4.67 -0.01
C GLN A 68 -11.28 6.18 -0.02
N ALA A 69 -11.10 6.77 1.15
CA ALA A 69 -10.65 8.14 1.31
C ALA A 69 -9.14 8.15 1.54
N LEU A 70 -8.42 9.02 0.85
CA LEU A 70 -6.97 9.15 0.97
C LEU A 70 -6.54 10.62 1.03
N ASP A 71 -5.44 10.85 1.72
CA ASP A 71 -4.77 12.14 1.82
C ASP A 71 -3.45 12.11 1.02
N PRO A 72 -3.47 12.54 -0.25
CA PRO A 72 -2.28 12.60 -1.11
C PRO A 72 -1.54 13.94 -1.03
N GLY A 73 -1.95 14.88 -0.16
CA GLY A 73 -1.54 16.28 -0.31
C GLY A 73 -2.00 16.86 -1.66
N VAL A 74 -1.15 17.65 -2.30
CA VAL A 74 -1.42 18.14 -3.66
C VAL A 74 -1.32 16.99 -4.67
N VAL A 75 -2.41 16.77 -5.41
CA VAL A 75 -2.50 15.74 -6.45
C VAL A 75 -1.78 16.20 -7.72
N ILE A 76 -0.72 15.47 -8.09
CA ILE A 76 0.03 15.73 -9.33
C ILE A 76 -0.72 15.16 -10.56
N ASN A 77 -1.18 13.91 -10.47
CA ASN A 77 -1.90 13.24 -11.54
C ASN A 77 -3.11 12.46 -10.99
N PRO A 78 -4.34 12.97 -11.16
CA PRO A 78 -5.54 12.32 -10.62
C PRO A 78 -5.78 10.89 -11.13
N ALA A 79 -5.43 10.60 -12.38
CA ALA A 79 -5.61 9.27 -12.97
C ALA A 79 -4.63 8.25 -12.36
N GLN A 80 -3.37 8.65 -12.13
CA GLN A 80 -2.40 7.78 -11.45
C GLN A 80 -2.77 7.55 -9.98
N VAL A 81 -3.26 8.57 -9.29
CA VAL A 81 -3.74 8.43 -7.90
C VAL A 81 -4.88 7.41 -7.84
N ARG A 82 -5.87 7.53 -8.73
CA ARG A 82 -6.97 6.57 -8.81
C ARG A 82 -6.47 5.15 -9.12
N GLY A 83 -5.57 4.99 -10.08
CA GLY A 83 -5.00 3.69 -10.43
C GLY A 83 -4.22 3.04 -9.28
N GLN A 84 -3.50 3.82 -8.48
CA GLN A 84 -2.81 3.33 -7.28
C GLN A 84 -3.79 2.85 -6.22
N VAL A 85 -4.88 3.58 -5.98
CA VAL A 85 -5.93 3.18 -5.05
C VAL A 85 -6.60 1.88 -5.51
N GLU A 86 -7.01 1.82 -6.78
CA GLU A 86 -7.68 0.64 -7.33
C GLU A 86 -6.76 -0.60 -7.30
N GLY A 87 -5.48 -0.42 -7.63
CA GLY A 87 -4.47 -1.49 -7.54
C GLY A 87 -4.21 -1.95 -6.10
N GLY A 88 -4.02 -1.01 -5.18
CA GLY A 88 -3.79 -1.30 -3.76
C GLY A 88 -4.97 -2.00 -3.10
N VAL A 89 -6.21 -1.61 -3.46
CA VAL A 89 -7.43 -2.30 -3.00
C VAL A 89 -7.52 -3.70 -3.58
N ALA A 90 -7.23 -3.88 -4.87
CA ALA A 90 -7.21 -5.22 -5.48
C ALA A 90 -6.20 -6.16 -4.80
N GLN A 91 -4.97 -5.69 -4.58
CA GLN A 91 -3.94 -6.44 -3.86
C GLN A 91 -4.34 -6.74 -2.41
N GLY A 92 -4.89 -5.75 -1.70
CA GLY A 92 -5.35 -5.92 -0.33
C GLY A 92 -6.50 -6.94 -0.22
N ILE A 93 -7.41 -6.97 -1.18
CA ILE A 93 -8.49 -7.99 -1.23
C ILE A 93 -7.88 -9.38 -1.43
N GLY A 94 -6.87 -9.52 -2.30
CA GLY A 94 -6.13 -10.78 -2.49
C GLY A 94 -5.48 -11.25 -1.20
N PHE A 95 -4.72 -10.38 -0.54
CA PHE A 95 -4.11 -10.64 0.76
C PHE A 95 -5.11 -11.11 1.83
N VAL A 96 -6.34 -10.57 1.81
CA VAL A 96 -7.36 -10.92 2.80
C VAL A 96 -8.10 -12.19 2.45
N LEU A 97 -8.38 -12.47 1.19
CA LEU A 97 -9.32 -13.53 0.81
C LEU A 97 -8.66 -14.78 0.22
N THR A 98 -7.51 -14.66 -0.45
CA THR A 98 -7.00 -15.76 -1.30
C THR A 98 -5.51 -16.03 -1.18
N GLU A 99 -4.68 -15.01 -1.00
CA GLU A 99 -3.23 -15.15 -1.05
C GLU A 99 -2.69 -15.78 0.24
N ASN A 100 -2.03 -16.94 0.11
CA ASN A 100 -1.41 -17.65 1.22
C ASN A 100 -0.21 -18.48 0.76
N PHE A 101 0.89 -18.38 1.49
CA PHE A 101 2.06 -19.24 1.27
C PHE A 101 1.89 -20.54 2.06
N HIS A 102 1.86 -21.67 1.37
CA HIS A 102 1.87 -22.98 2.03
C HIS A 102 3.30 -23.51 2.02
N LEU A 103 3.91 -23.61 3.20
CA LEU A 103 5.25 -24.15 3.38
C LEU A 103 5.15 -25.53 4.03
N ASP A 104 5.99 -26.47 3.60
CA ASP A 104 6.19 -27.73 4.33
C ASP A 104 7.18 -27.56 5.49
N ASP A 105 7.39 -28.64 6.26
CA ASP A 105 8.30 -28.66 7.42
C ASP A 105 9.78 -28.39 7.06
N THR A 106 10.12 -28.42 5.76
CA THR A 106 11.46 -28.10 5.26
C THR A 106 11.59 -26.64 4.81
N GLY A 107 10.48 -25.89 4.81
CA GLY A 107 10.41 -24.52 4.32
C GLY A 107 10.16 -24.42 2.81
N THR A 108 9.84 -25.52 2.13
CA THR A 108 9.57 -25.52 0.69
C THR A 108 8.14 -25.06 0.42
N MET A 109 7.97 -24.14 -0.54
CA MET A 109 6.65 -23.68 -0.96
C MET A 109 5.92 -24.76 -1.76
N LEU A 110 4.77 -25.19 -1.25
CA LEU A 110 3.92 -26.23 -1.82
C LEU A 110 3.02 -25.72 -2.97
N ASN A 111 2.79 -24.41 -3.05
CA ASN A 111 1.91 -23.78 -4.03
C ASN A 111 2.57 -22.70 -4.91
N PRO A 112 3.79 -22.87 -5.47
CA PRO A 112 4.58 -21.80 -6.10
C PRO A 112 4.06 -21.33 -7.48
N ASN A 113 2.87 -21.77 -7.89
CA ASN A 113 2.29 -21.49 -9.20
C ASN A 113 0.96 -20.75 -9.07
N LEU A 114 0.59 -19.97 -10.08
CA LEU A 114 -0.62 -19.14 -10.07
C LEU A 114 -1.94 -19.93 -10.04
N ARG A 115 -1.91 -21.25 -10.27
CA ARG A 115 -3.10 -22.10 -10.10
C ARG A 115 -3.41 -22.33 -8.63
N ASN A 116 -2.38 -22.51 -7.80
CA ASN A 116 -2.51 -22.86 -6.38
C ASN A 116 -2.25 -21.66 -5.44
N TYR A 117 -1.50 -20.65 -5.88
CA TYR A 117 -1.41 -19.34 -5.25
C TYR A 117 -2.36 -18.39 -5.99
N ARG A 118 -3.59 -18.28 -5.48
CA ARG A 118 -4.64 -17.53 -6.15
C ARG A 118 -4.50 -16.04 -5.86
N ILE A 119 -4.19 -15.27 -6.89
CA ILE A 119 -4.36 -13.82 -6.91
C ILE A 119 -5.77 -13.47 -7.43
N PRO A 120 -6.35 -12.32 -7.03
CA PRO A 120 -7.63 -11.88 -7.56
C PRO A 120 -7.61 -11.67 -9.07
N THR A 121 -8.71 -12.04 -9.71
CA THR A 121 -9.00 -11.72 -11.10
C THR A 121 -9.88 -10.47 -11.18
N TYR A 122 -10.06 -9.92 -12.39
CA TYR A 122 -10.93 -8.77 -12.60
C TYR A 122 -12.36 -8.98 -12.07
N ALA A 123 -12.89 -10.21 -12.14
CA ALA A 123 -14.24 -10.53 -11.67
C ALA A 123 -14.35 -10.59 -10.13
N ASP A 124 -13.23 -10.78 -9.42
CA ASP A 124 -13.20 -10.86 -7.97
C ASP A 124 -13.18 -9.46 -7.31
N ILE A 125 -12.80 -8.42 -8.06
CA ILE A 125 -12.56 -7.08 -7.52
C ILE A 125 -13.77 -6.16 -7.75
N PRO A 126 -14.35 -5.55 -6.69
CA PRO A 126 -15.42 -4.57 -6.83
C PRO A 126 -14.86 -3.23 -7.33
N ARG A 127 -15.73 -2.41 -7.94
CA ARG A 127 -15.41 -1.00 -8.14
C ARG A 127 -15.24 -0.32 -6.78
N THR A 128 -14.19 0.46 -6.63
CA THR A 128 -13.93 1.24 -5.42
C THR A 128 -14.15 2.72 -5.71
N GLU A 129 -14.99 3.36 -4.90
CA GLU A 129 -15.12 4.81 -4.90
C GLU A 129 -13.89 5.45 -4.27
N VAL A 130 -13.31 6.46 -4.91
CA VAL A 130 -12.06 7.10 -4.47
C VAL A 130 -12.35 8.55 -4.11
N LEU A 131 -12.12 8.90 -2.84
CA LEU A 131 -12.35 10.22 -2.27
C LEU A 131 -11.00 10.87 -1.90
N ILE A 132 -10.69 12.00 -2.52
CA ILE A 132 -9.44 12.70 -2.27
C ILE A 132 -9.67 13.78 -1.20
N VAL A 133 -8.91 13.70 -0.11
CA VAL A 133 -8.90 14.72 0.93
C VAL A 133 -7.96 15.84 0.49
N GLU A 134 -8.46 17.09 0.50
CA GLU A 134 -7.65 18.26 0.23
C GLU A 134 -6.68 18.51 1.40
N SER A 135 -5.39 18.44 1.13
CA SER A 135 -4.34 18.76 2.10
C SER A 135 -3.05 19.20 1.40
N THR A 136 -2.05 19.59 2.18
CA THR A 136 -0.72 19.97 1.69
C THR A 136 0.36 19.37 2.59
N ASP A 137 1.54 19.08 2.04
CA ASP A 137 2.70 18.63 2.80
C ASP A 137 3.92 19.52 2.60
N SER A 138 4.40 20.16 3.65
CA SER A 138 5.61 20.99 3.58
C SER A 138 6.88 20.20 3.24
N ALA A 139 6.90 18.88 3.46
CA ALA A 139 8.06 18.04 3.22
C ALA A 139 8.13 17.51 1.78
N GLY A 140 6.99 17.45 1.08
CA GLY A 140 6.89 16.83 -0.23
C GLY A 140 7.04 17.82 -1.40
N PRO A 141 7.52 17.35 -2.57
CA PRO A 141 7.63 18.19 -3.74
C PRO A 141 6.25 18.70 -4.16
N MET A 142 6.17 19.99 -4.49
CA MET A 142 4.91 20.66 -4.86
C MET A 142 3.78 20.47 -3.81
N ALA A 143 4.14 20.27 -2.54
CA ALA A 143 3.23 19.99 -1.44
C ALA A 143 2.44 18.65 -1.54
N SER A 144 2.96 17.68 -2.28
CA SER A 144 2.39 16.33 -2.44
C SER A 144 2.85 15.35 -1.34
N LYS A 145 2.12 14.23 -1.18
CA LYS A 145 2.47 13.13 -0.29
C LYS A 145 2.64 11.82 -1.07
N GLY A 146 3.45 10.92 -0.53
CA GLY A 146 3.58 9.56 -1.07
C GLY A 146 2.32 8.74 -0.81
N ILE A 147 1.79 8.09 -1.84
CA ILE A 147 0.56 7.28 -1.71
C ILE A 147 0.69 5.80 -2.09
N ALA A 148 1.76 5.40 -2.79
CA ALA A 148 1.85 4.10 -3.45
C ALA A 148 1.54 2.92 -2.51
N GLU A 149 2.21 2.87 -1.35
CA GLU A 149 1.98 1.81 -0.35
C GLU A 149 0.82 2.13 0.60
N SER A 150 0.46 3.40 0.73
CA SER A 150 -0.53 3.79 1.73
C SER A 150 -1.93 3.22 1.42
N CYS A 151 -2.25 3.01 0.14
CA CYS A 151 -3.60 2.62 -0.31
C CYS A 151 -3.97 1.17 0.03
N ILE A 152 -2.98 0.28 0.19
CA ILE A 152 -3.24 -1.13 0.55
C ILE A 152 -3.49 -1.31 2.05
N ASN A 153 -2.85 -0.49 2.89
CA ASN A 153 -2.87 -0.63 4.36
C ASN A 153 -4.27 -0.72 4.99
N PRO A 154 -5.25 0.13 4.64
CA PRO A 154 -6.56 0.10 5.30
C PRO A 154 -7.48 -1.02 4.82
N VAL A 155 -7.10 -1.78 3.77
CA VAL A 155 -7.97 -2.76 3.11
C VAL A 155 -8.27 -3.95 4.01
N ALA A 156 -7.23 -4.58 4.56
CA ALA A 156 -7.38 -5.74 5.43
C ALA A 156 -8.21 -5.49 6.70
N PRO A 157 -7.94 -4.43 7.49
CA PRO A 157 -8.76 -4.15 8.65
C PRO A 157 -10.21 -3.78 8.27
N ALA A 158 -10.44 -3.05 7.19
CA ALA A 158 -11.80 -2.70 6.76
C ALA A 158 -12.62 -3.94 6.36
N LEU A 159 -12.04 -4.85 5.58
CA LEU A 159 -12.71 -6.06 5.16
C LEU A 159 -12.98 -7.00 6.35
N ALA A 160 -11.99 -7.21 7.22
CA ALA A 160 -12.16 -8.01 8.43
C ALA A 160 -13.21 -7.42 9.40
N ASN A 161 -13.27 -6.09 9.52
CA ASN A 161 -14.30 -5.41 10.30
C ASN A 161 -15.69 -5.55 9.67
N ALA A 162 -15.81 -5.46 8.35
CA ALA A 162 -17.08 -5.66 7.65
C ALA A 162 -17.59 -7.10 7.79
N VAL A 163 -16.69 -8.10 7.76
CA VAL A 163 -17.04 -9.51 8.04
C VAL A 163 -17.47 -9.67 9.50
N TYR A 164 -16.78 -9.04 10.45
CA TYR A 164 -17.19 -9.04 11.86
C TYR A 164 -18.58 -8.43 12.04
N ASP A 165 -18.86 -7.30 11.41
CA ASP A 165 -20.18 -6.65 11.44
C ASP A 165 -21.28 -7.56 10.85
N ALA A 166 -21.00 -8.24 9.74
CA ALA A 166 -21.96 -9.14 9.09
C ALA A 166 -22.22 -10.46 9.84
N THR A 167 -21.27 -10.94 10.64
CA THR A 167 -21.30 -12.29 11.23
C THR A 167 -21.29 -12.33 12.75
N GLY A 168 -20.86 -11.26 13.42
CA GLY A 168 -20.53 -11.23 14.84
C GLY A 168 -19.22 -11.94 15.22
N ILE A 169 -18.50 -12.53 14.25
CA ILE A 169 -17.32 -13.37 14.49
C ILE A 169 -16.04 -12.59 14.19
N ARG A 170 -15.14 -12.51 15.18
CA ARG A 170 -13.83 -11.88 15.00
C ARG A 170 -12.79 -12.89 14.53
N PHE A 171 -12.36 -12.76 13.28
CA PHE A 171 -11.22 -13.47 12.72
C PHE A 171 -9.92 -12.71 13.02
N ARG A 172 -8.85 -13.43 13.40
CA ARG A 172 -7.53 -12.86 13.72
C ARG A 172 -6.42 -13.33 12.77
N ASP A 173 -6.76 -14.27 11.89
CA ASP A 173 -5.82 -14.88 10.94
C ASP A 173 -6.36 -14.71 9.53
N LEU A 174 -5.47 -14.37 8.61
CA LEU A 174 -5.72 -14.30 7.18
C LEU A 174 -5.14 -15.55 6.47
N PRO A 175 -5.60 -15.86 5.25
CA PRO A 175 -6.77 -15.29 4.59
C PRO A 175 -8.10 -15.76 5.18
N LEU A 176 -9.16 -14.98 4.97
CA LEU A 176 -10.56 -15.29 5.29
C LEU A 176 -11.16 -16.22 4.22
N THR A 177 -10.64 -17.44 4.12
CA THR A 177 -11.12 -18.41 3.12
C THR A 177 -12.56 -18.85 3.43
N PRO A 178 -13.36 -19.23 2.42
CA PRO A 178 -14.71 -19.73 2.64
C PRO A 178 -14.78 -20.86 3.66
N GLU A 179 -13.81 -21.78 3.65
CA GLU A 179 -13.73 -22.89 4.61
C GLU A 179 -13.57 -22.38 6.05
N ARG A 180 -12.64 -21.45 6.29
CA ARG A 180 -12.42 -20.85 7.60
C ARG A 180 -13.64 -20.08 8.10
N ILE A 181 -14.31 -19.35 7.21
CA ILE A 181 -15.55 -18.63 7.54
C ILE A 181 -16.66 -19.63 7.88
N PHE A 182 -16.86 -20.64 7.04
CA PHE A 182 -17.90 -21.66 7.21
C PHE A 182 -17.73 -22.45 8.51
N GLU A 183 -16.53 -22.92 8.83
CA GLU A 183 -16.23 -23.61 10.09
C GLU A 183 -16.66 -22.77 11.29
N ARG A 184 -16.32 -21.48 11.31
CA ARG A 184 -16.64 -20.60 12.42
C ARG A 184 -18.11 -20.23 12.49
N LEU A 185 -18.81 -20.15 11.36
CA LEU A 185 -20.26 -19.91 11.34
C LEU A 185 -21.05 -21.09 11.90
N ARG A 186 -20.55 -22.32 11.79
CA ARG A 186 -21.19 -23.51 12.36
C ARG A 186 -21.13 -23.56 13.89
N ASP A 187 -20.12 -22.92 14.47
CA ASP A 187 -19.95 -22.85 15.93
C ASP A 187 -20.87 -21.82 16.59
N VAL A 188 -21.56 -20.98 15.79
CA VAL A 188 -22.54 -20.01 16.27
C VAL A 188 -23.94 -20.67 16.28
N PRO A 189 -24.62 -20.75 17.44
CA PRO A 189 -25.94 -21.38 17.58
C PRO A 189 -27.03 -20.76 16.69
#